data_AF-A0A3R5XTZ5-F1
#
_entry.id   AF-A0A3R5XTZ5-F1
#
_cell.length_a   1.000
_cell.length_b   1.000
_cell.length_c   1.000
_cell.angle_alpha   90.00
_cell.angle_beta   90.00
_cell.angle_gamma   90.00
#
_symmetry.space_group_name_H-M   'P 1'
#
loop_
_entity.id
_entity.type
_entity.pdbx_description
1 polymer ?
#
loop_
_entity_poly.entity_id
_entity_poly.type
_entity_poly.pdbx_seq_one_letter_code
_entity_poly.pdbx_strand_id
1 'polypeptide(L)' 'MKTDNIYEFAKKVTSKQDFIQFLTFLIDDYKNKNDWVNDTIDLFLDGMMGYIQDSLTDEISWKNLTEIFLAAKVYE' A
#
# COMPACT_ATOMS: atom_id res chain seq x y z
N MET A 1 16.21 0.40 5.50
CA MET A 1 15.38 0.93 6.61
C MET A 1 14.34 -0.14 6.94
N LYS A 2 14.12 -0.46 8.21
CA LYS A 2 13.23 -1.56 8.63
C LYS A 2 11.80 -1.35 8.12
N THR A 3 11.18 -2.43 7.68
CA THR A 3 9.80 -2.59 7.20
C THR A 3 8.76 -1.96 8.14
N ASP A 4 9.07 -1.86 9.44
CA ASP A 4 8.24 -1.18 10.46
C ASP A 4 7.92 0.29 10.11
N ASN A 5 8.72 0.93 9.25
CA ASN A 5 8.58 2.35 8.93
C ASN A 5 7.39 2.64 7.99
N ILE A 6 7.11 1.78 7.00
CA ILE A 6 6.09 2.09 5.99
C ILE A 6 4.67 2.04 6.57
N TYR A 7 4.38 1.08 7.45
CA TYR A 7 3.07 0.93 8.10
C TYR A 7 2.78 2.06 9.10
N GLU A 8 3.79 2.49 9.86
CA GLU A 8 3.65 3.64 10.76
C GLU A 8 3.53 4.96 10.02
N PHE A 9 4.16 5.08 8.85
CA PHE A 9 4.04 6.25 8.00
C PHE A 9 2.66 6.34 7.34
N ALA A 10 2.11 5.23 6.82
CA ALA A 10 0.79 5.18 6.19
C ALA A 10 -0.33 5.75 7.08
N LYS A 11 -0.26 5.50 8.40
CA LYS A 11 -1.23 6.04 9.39
C LYS A 11 -1.29 7.58 9.45
N LYS A 12 -0.26 8.27 8.96
CA LYS A 12 -0.08 9.73 9.09
C LYS A 12 -0.19 10.49 7.77
N VAL A 13 -0.44 9.79 6.66
CA VAL A 13 -0.50 10.39 5.33
C VAL A 13 -1.76 11.26 5.22
N THR A 14 -1.58 12.55 5.00
CA THR A 14 -2.68 13.52 4.88
C THR A 14 -2.58 14.43 3.67
N SER A 15 -1.41 14.47 3.03
CA SER A 15 -1.12 15.34 1.89
C SER A 15 -0.56 14.58 0.69
N LYS A 16 -0.52 15.27 -0.46
CA LYS A 16 0.15 14.78 -1.68
C LYS A 16 1.62 14.47 -1.42
N GLN A 17 2.32 15.33 -0.67
CA GLN A 17 3.74 15.16 -0.35
C GLN A 17 3.96 13.90 0.49
N ASP A 18 3.11 13.67 1.48
CA ASP A 18 3.17 12.45 2.29
C ASP A 18 2.94 11.22 1.40
N PHE A 19 1.96 11.26 0.50
CA PHE A 19 1.70 10.14 -0.40
C PHE A 19 2.87 9.84 -1.35
N ILE A 20 3.53 10.87 -1.89
CA ILE A 20 4.75 10.70 -2.70
C ILE A 20 5.87 10.05 -1.87
N GLN A 21 6.03 10.46 -0.61
CA GLN A 21 7.01 9.86 0.29
C GLN A 21 6.67 8.40 0.60
N PHE A 22 5.38 8.08 0.81
CA PHE A 22 4.91 6.71 0.97
C PHE A 22 5.26 5.85 -0.27
N LEU A 23 4.98 6.33 -1.48
CA LEU A 23 5.30 5.59 -2.72
C LEU A 23 6.80 5.33 -2.84
N THR A 24 7.64 6.28 -2.42
CA THR A 24 9.10 6.10 -2.39
C THR A 24 9.47 4.95 -1.45
N PHE A 25 8.88 4.90 -0.26
CA PHE A 25 9.08 3.80 0.67
C PHE A 25 8.57 2.46 0.14
N LEU A 26 7.41 2.45 -0.52
CA LEU A 26 6.83 1.22 -1.09
C LEU A 26 7.69 0.66 -2.23
N ILE A 27 8.24 1.52 -3.08
CA ILE A 27 9.15 1.12 -4.16
C ILE A 27 10.44 0.52 -3.57
N ASP A 28 10.99 1.13 -2.52
CA ASP A 28 12.19 0.60 -1.86
C ASP A 28 11.91 -0.72 -1.11
N ASP A 29 10.70 -0.86 -0.56
CA ASP A 29 10.21 -2.10 0.04
C ASP A 29 10.08 -3.22 -1.00
N TYR A 30 9.49 -2.93 -2.17
CA TYR A 30 9.39 -3.87 -3.29
C TYR A 30 10.76 -4.32 -3.84
N LYS A 31 11.77 -3.45 -3.86
CA LYS A 31 13.14 -3.85 -4.23
C LYS A 31 13.73 -4.89 -3.27
N ASN A 32 13.21 -4.96 -2.04
CA ASN A 32 13.64 -5.88 -0.99
C ASN A 32 12.51 -6.86 -0.60
N LYS A 33 11.74 -7.32 -1.60
CA LYS A 33 10.46 -8.07 -1.50
C LYS A 33 10.47 -9.44 -0.80
N ASN A 34 11.13 -9.59 0.34
CA ASN A 34 11.15 -10.86 1.08
C ASN A 34 9.77 -11.21 1.70
N ASP A 35 8.88 -10.23 1.83
CA ASP A 35 7.57 -10.32 2.50
C ASP A 35 6.37 -10.09 1.57
N TRP A 36 6.58 -9.89 0.27
CA TRP A 36 5.50 -9.71 -0.69
C TRP A 36 4.94 -11.06 -1.13
N VAL A 37 3.64 -11.26 -0.96
CA VAL A 37 2.92 -12.41 -1.52
C VAL A 37 2.53 -12.10 -2.97
N ASN A 38 2.02 -10.89 -3.22
CA ASN A 38 1.59 -10.41 -4.53
C ASN A 38 2.76 -9.69 -5.23
N ASP A 39 3.76 -10.46 -5.67
CA ASP A 39 5.04 -9.91 -6.13
C ASP A 39 5.13 -9.60 -7.63
N THR A 40 4.08 -9.90 -8.37
CA THR A 40 3.85 -9.50 -9.77
C THR A 40 2.78 -8.42 -9.86
N ILE A 41 2.77 -7.68 -10.98
CA ILE A 41 1.83 -6.56 -11.17
C ILE A 41 0.38 -7.03 -11.23
N ASP A 42 0.11 -8.19 -11.82
CA ASP A 42 -1.21 -8.81 -11.90
C ASP A 42 -1.73 -9.18 -10.51
N LEU A 43 -0.95 -9.91 -9.71
CA LEU A 43 -1.33 -10.27 -8.33
C LEU A 43 -1.54 -9.03 -7.45
N PHE A 44 -0.70 -8.00 -7.61
CA PHE A 44 -0.84 -6.75 -6.86
C PHE A 44 -2.14 -6.02 -7.22
N LEU A 45 -2.49 -5.96 -8.50
CA LEU A 45 -3.74 -5.34 -8.95
C LEU A 45 -4.98 -6.15 -8.52
N ASP A 46 -4.88 -7.48 -8.51
CA ASP A 46 -5.95 -8.36 -8.01
C ASP A 46 -6.17 -8.16 -6.50
N GLY A 47 -5.11 -8.16 -5.69
CA GLY A 47 -5.20 -7.87 -4.26
C GLY A 47 -5.71 -6.46 -3.97
N MET A 48 -5.35 -5.47 -4.81
CA MET A 48 -5.90 -4.12 -4.73
C MET A 48 -7.40 -4.10 -5.02
N MET A 49 -7.84 -4.81 -6.06
CA MET A 49 -9.24 -4.91 -6.44
C MET A 49 -10.08 -5.59 -5.35
N GLY A 50 -9.60 -6.71 -4.80
CA GLY A 50 -10.27 -7.44 -3.71
C GLY A 50 -10.46 -6.56 -2.49
N TYR A 51 -9.39 -5.88 -2.03
CA TYR A 51 -9.48 -4.98 -0.88
C TYR A 51 -10.43 -3.80 -1.11
N ILE A 52 -10.46 -3.23 -2.32
CA ILE A 52 -11.40 -2.14 -2.66
C ILE A 52 -12.85 -2.64 -2.69
N GLN A 53 -13.11 -3.84 -3.23
CA GLN A 53 -14.46 -4.42 -3.28
C GLN A 53 -15.02 -4.71 -1.88
N ASP A 54 -14.15 -5.08 -0.94
CA ASP A 54 -14.50 -5.33 0.45
C ASP A 54 -14.60 -4.04 1.30
N SER A 55 -14.09 -2.92 0.80
CA SER A 55 -14.15 -1.64 1.48
C SER A 55 -15.59 -1.13 1.58
N LEU A 56 -15.97 -0.66 2.77
CA LEU A 56 -17.30 -0.07 3.02
C LEU A 56 -17.38 1.42 2.66
N THR A 57 -16.28 2.03 2.20
CA THR A 57 -16.21 3.46 1.90
C THR A 57 -15.99 3.73 0.41
N ASP A 58 -16.84 4.60 -0.15
CA ASP A 58 -16.71 5.12 -1.52
C ASP A 58 -15.75 6.33 -1.61
N GLU A 59 -15.28 6.85 -0.47
CA GLU A 59 -14.40 8.01 -0.44
C GLU A 59 -12.93 7.60 -0.55
N ILE A 60 -12.18 8.23 -1.46
CA ILE A 60 -10.73 8.07 -1.55
C ILE A 60 -10.03 9.26 -0.89
N SER A 61 -9.16 8.95 0.07
CA SER A 61 -8.26 9.87 0.76
C SER A 61 -6.83 9.41 0.56
N TRP A 62 -5.84 10.28 0.79
CA TRP A 62 -4.44 9.85 0.69
C TRP A 62 -4.11 8.72 1.66
N LYS A 63 -4.73 8.73 2.85
CA LYS A 63 -4.56 7.68 3.85
C LYS A 63 -5.10 6.34 3.37
N ASN A 64 -6.38 6.25 2.98
CA ASN A 64 -6.94 4.97 2.56
C ASN A 64 -6.30 4.45 1.26
N LEU A 65 -5.80 5.34 0.39
CA LEU A 65 -5.01 4.93 -0.76
C LEU A 65 -3.70 4.26 -0.34
N THR A 66 -3.03 4.72 0.72
CA THR A 66 -1.86 3.99 1.25
C THR A 66 -2.21 2.64 1.86
N GLU A 67 -3.36 2.54 2.53
CA GLU A 67 -3.85 1.28 3.11
C GLU A 67 -4.18 0.27 2.00
N ILE A 68 -4.83 0.70 0.93
CA ILE A 68 -5.10 -0.09 -0.28
C ILE A 68 -3.79 -0.65 -0.86
N PHE A 69 -2.76 0.17 -1.01
CA PHE A 69 -1.48 -0.27 -1.57
C PHE A 69 -0.73 -1.24 -0.66
N LEU A 70 -0.83 -1.07 0.66
CA LEU A 70 -0.25 -2.00 1.62
C LEU A 70 -1.00 -3.33 1.65
N ALA A 71 -2.33 -3.30 1.56
CA ALA A 71 -3.16 -4.50 1.48
C ALA A 71 -2.88 -5.28 0.18
N ALA A 72 -2.75 -4.57 -0.95
CA ALA A 72 -2.44 -5.15 -2.25
C ALA A 72 -1.15 -6.00 -2.27
N LYS A 73 -0.22 -5.83 -1.32
CA LYS A 73 0.97 -6.69 -1.17
C LYS A 73 0.65 -8.14 -0.77
N VAL A 74 -0.47 -8.37 -0.07
CA VAL A 74 -0.73 -9.61 0.68
C VAL A 74 -2.19 -10.08 0.65
N TYR A 75 -3.11 -9.27 0.16
CA TYR A 75 -4.53 -9.57 0.11
C TYR A 75 -4.83 -10.59 -1.01
N GLU A 76 -5.63 -11.62 -0.69
CA GLU A 76 -6.00 -12.74 -1.58
C GLU A 76 -7.23 -12.45 -2.44
#